data_AF-A0A7S2MK86-F1
#
_entry.id   AF-A0A7S2MK86-F1
#
_cell.length_a   1.000
_cell.length_b   1.000
_cell.length_c   1.000
_cell.angle_alpha   90.00
_cell.angle_beta   90.00
_cell.angle_gamma   90.00
#
_symmetry.space_group_name_H-M   'P 1'
#
loop_
_entity.id
_entity.type
_entity.pdbx_description
1 polymer ?
#
loop_
_entity_poly.entity_id
_entity_poly.type
_entity_poly.pdbx_seq_one_letter_code
_entity_poly.pdbx_strand_id
1 'polypeptide(L)'
;GMSAAETVPPLVRCLGVRAPAAKALNGIYEYHGVVDNRPCYHQKGVSSGNYLWFAEDSTEGFVWVVTSKEHGVGKGFDAVVAKCPSTAWWPWEAEGWLVCGKYRSFA
;
A
#
# COMPACT_ATOMS: atom_id res chain seq x y z
N GLY A 1 28.22 7.31 -0.96
CA GLY A 1 27.01 6.49 -0.74
C GLY A 1 25.89 7.44 -0.43
N MET A 2 24.90 7.52 -1.32
CA MET A 2 23.72 8.37 -1.10
C MET A 2 22.79 7.66 -0.10
N SER A 3 22.28 8.38 0.89
CA SER A 3 21.38 7.81 1.89
C SER A 3 19.99 7.59 1.27
N ALA A 4 19.30 6.51 1.64
CA ALA A 4 18.01 6.11 1.08
C ALA A 4 16.89 7.16 1.21
N ALA A 5 17.09 8.23 1.97
CA ALA A 5 16.14 9.33 2.12
C ALA A 5 16.08 10.27 0.91
N GLU A 6 17.12 10.34 0.07
CA GLU A 6 17.16 11.26 -1.10
C GLU A 6 16.44 10.71 -2.33
N THR A 7 16.01 9.46 -2.33
CA THR A 7 15.38 8.78 -3.49
C THR A 7 13.91 8.41 -3.28
N VAL A 8 13.33 8.71 -2.11
CA VAL A 8 11.91 8.42 -1.85
C VAL A 8 11.05 9.46 -2.56
N PRO A 9 10.17 9.06 -3.50
CA PRO A 9 9.27 10.01 -4.13
C PRO A 9 8.35 10.63 -3.07
N PRO A 10 8.32 11.96 -2.93
CA PRO A 10 7.54 12.62 -1.88
C PRO A 10 6.04 12.51 -2.15
N LEU A 11 5.66 12.40 -3.42
CA LEU A 11 4.28 12.29 -3.87
C LEU A 11 4.22 11.32 -5.05
N VAL A 12 3.29 10.36 -5.00
CA VAL A 12 3.08 9.40 -6.07
C VAL A 12 1.63 9.34 -6.47
N ARG A 13 1.40 9.32 -7.78
CA ARG A 13 0.07 9.16 -8.35
C ARG A 13 -0.11 7.72 -8.83
N CYS A 14 -0.93 6.95 -8.13
CA CYS A 14 -1.31 5.61 -8.54
C CYS A 14 -2.56 5.71 -9.44
N LEU A 15 -2.47 5.18 -10.66
CA LEU A 15 -3.54 5.20 -11.67
C LEU A 15 -3.66 3.84 -12.35
N GLY A 16 -4.80 3.62 -13.01
CA GLY A 16 -4.97 2.48 -13.92
C GLY A 16 -5.54 1.23 -13.26
N VAL A 17 -5.86 1.29 -11.97
CA VAL A 17 -6.52 0.18 -11.29
C VAL A 17 -8.02 0.19 -11.65
N ARG A 18 -8.41 -0.70 -12.57
CA ARG A 18 -9.77 -0.75 -13.15
C ARG A 18 -10.77 -1.57 -12.33
N ALA A 19 -10.30 -2.42 -11.41
CA ALA A 19 -11.18 -3.18 -10.54
C ALA A 19 -11.91 -2.23 -9.55
N PRO A 20 -13.27 -2.27 -9.44
CA PRO A 20 -14.03 -1.31 -8.63
C PRO A 20 -13.60 -1.23 -7.16
N ALA A 21 -13.28 -2.36 -6.54
CA ALA A 21 -12.80 -2.43 -5.16
C ALA A 21 -11.36 -1.89 -5.03
N ALA A 22 -10.58 -2.00 -6.10
CA ALA A 22 -9.20 -1.58 -6.19
C ALA A 22 -9.07 -0.10 -6.59
N LYS A 23 -10.18 0.60 -6.89
CA LYS A 23 -10.19 2.06 -7.05
C LYS A 23 -9.65 2.80 -5.82
N ALA A 24 -9.68 2.17 -4.65
CA ALA A 24 -9.07 2.70 -3.44
C ALA A 24 -7.54 2.91 -3.56
N LEU A 25 -6.88 2.19 -4.48
CA LEU A 25 -5.47 2.39 -4.87
C LEU A 25 -5.29 3.57 -5.82
N ASN A 26 -6.32 4.00 -6.55
CA ASN A 26 -6.20 5.15 -7.43
C ASN A 26 -6.21 6.43 -6.59
N GLY A 27 -5.17 7.23 -6.70
CA GLY A 27 -5.09 8.47 -5.94
C GLY A 27 -3.68 9.01 -5.84
N ILE A 28 -3.54 10.02 -5.01
CA ILE A 28 -2.28 10.68 -4.72
C ILE A 28 -1.83 10.20 -3.34
N TYR A 29 -0.61 9.72 -3.24
CA TYR A 29 0.00 9.18 -2.03
C TYR A 29 1.20 10.04 -1.67
N GLU A 30 1.17 10.63 -0.48
CA GLU A 30 2.27 11.42 0.06
C GLU A 30 3.11 10.56 0.99
N TYR A 31 4.43 10.71 0.93
CA TYR A 31 5.34 10.05 1.84
C TYR A 31 4.97 10.35 3.30
N HIS A 32 4.87 9.31 4.11
CA HIS A 32 4.44 9.40 5.50
C HIS A 32 5.54 9.00 6.49
N GLY A 33 6.44 8.09 6.11
CA GLY A 33 7.50 7.61 6.97
C GLY A 33 8.11 6.30 6.50
N VAL A 34 8.69 5.55 7.43
CA VAL A 34 9.29 4.23 7.18
C VAL A 34 8.67 3.19 8.11
N VAL A 35 8.30 2.03 7.55
CA VAL A 35 7.87 0.83 8.28
C VAL A 35 8.58 -0.37 7.69
N ASP A 36 9.13 -1.23 8.56
CA ASP A 36 9.91 -2.41 8.17
C ASP A 36 11.02 -2.12 7.15
N ASN A 37 11.74 -1.01 7.36
CA ASN A 37 12.79 -0.48 6.48
C ASN A 37 12.32 -0.10 5.06
N ARG A 38 11.00 0.04 4.86
CA ARG A 38 10.38 0.44 3.61
C ARG A 38 9.58 1.72 3.75
N PRO A 39 9.45 2.52 2.69
CA PRO A 39 8.64 3.72 2.72
C PRO A 39 7.16 3.38 2.93
N CYS A 40 6.47 4.19 3.72
CA CYS A 40 5.02 4.18 3.83
C CYS A 40 4.43 5.51 3.35
N TYR A 41 3.20 5.45 2.84
CA TYR A 41 2.52 6.57 2.21
C TYR A 41 1.09 6.73 2.73
N HIS A 42 0.59 7.95 2.71
CA HIS A 42 -0.78 8.30 3.07
C HIS A 42 -1.51 8.93 1.88
N GLN A 43 -2.69 8.41 1.56
CA GLN A 43 -3.53 8.89 0.47
C GLN A 43 -4.12 10.28 0.77
N LYS A 44 -4.01 11.21 -0.18
CA LYS A 44 -4.49 12.59 -0.09
C LYS A 44 -5.60 12.87 -1.08
N GLY A 45 -6.38 13.92 -0.78
CA GLY A 45 -7.44 14.42 -1.66
C GLY A 45 -8.70 13.54 -1.74
N VAL A 46 -8.82 12.53 -0.86
CA VAL A 46 -9.98 11.63 -0.77
C VAL A 46 -10.32 11.34 0.69
N SER A 47 -11.59 11.02 0.97
CA SER A 47 -12.07 10.77 2.34
C SER A 47 -11.62 9.43 2.92
N SER A 48 -11.20 8.48 2.08
CA SER A 48 -10.68 7.17 2.50
C SER A 48 -9.37 7.28 3.28
N GLY A 49 -8.46 8.17 2.87
CA GLY A 49 -7.19 8.44 3.57
C GLY A 49 -6.34 7.19 3.78
N ASN A 50 -6.33 6.26 2.83
CA ASN A 50 -5.70 4.95 3.01
C ASN A 50 -4.18 5.08 3.21
N TYR A 51 -3.60 4.12 3.91
CA TYR A 51 -2.15 3.97 4.03
C TYR A 51 -1.65 2.86 3.13
N LEU A 52 -0.51 3.08 2.49
CA LEU A 52 0.21 2.13 1.65
C LEU A 52 1.57 1.86 2.27
N TRP A 53 1.88 0.61 2.58
CA TRP A 53 3.10 0.23 3.30
C TRP A 53 3.49 -1.22 3.00
N PHE A 54 4.72 -1.59 3.36
CA PHE A 54 5.24 -2.93 3.14
C PHE A 54 5.14 -3.73 4.43
N ALA A 55 4.65 -4.96 4.32
CA ALA A 55 4.50 -5.88 5.43
C ALA A 55 5.20 -7.21 5.12
N GLU A 56 5.65 -7.88 6.18
CA GLU A 56 6.07 -9.27 6.14
C GLU A 56 4.97 -10.14 6.75
N ASP A 57 4.30 -10.94 5.92
CA ASP A 57 3.30 -11.93 6.36
C ASP A 57 3.94 -13.31 6.48
N SER A 58 3.59 -14.05 7.54
CA SER A 58 4.11 -15.41 7.74
C SER A 58 3.64 -16.42 6.68
N THR A 59 2.53 -16.14 5.98
CA THR A 59 1.89 -17.03 5.01
C THR A 59 2.18 -16.59 3.57
N GLU A 60 2.20 -15.28 3.32
CA GLU A 60 2.35 -14.69 1.99
C GLU A 60 3.74 -14.10 1.72
N GLY A 61 4.60 -14.03 2.75
CA GLY A 61 5.92 -13.43 2.67
C GLY A 61 5.86 -11.92 2.54
N PHE A 62 6.69 -11.37 1.65
CA PHE A 62 6.80 -9.93 1.43
C PHE A 62 5.64 -9.39 0.59
N VAL A 63 4.91 -8.42 1.15
CA VAL A 63 3.66 -7.94 0.56
C VAL A 63 3.51 -6.44 0.74
N TRP A 64 3.20 -5.73 -0.35
CA TRP A 64 2.69 -4.37 -0.26
C TRP A 64 1.23 -4.42 0.15
N VAL A 65 0.84 -3.61 1.13
CA VAL A 65 -0.53 -3.60 1.66
C VAL A 65 -1.09 -2.20 1.68
N VAL A 66 -2.41 -2.14 1.52
CA VAL A 66 -3.22 -0.96 1.76
C VAL A 66 -4.13 -1.21 2.94
N THR A 67 -4.15 -0.27 3.87
CA THR A 67 -5.00 -0.28 5.06
C THR A 67 -5.84 0.98 5.09
N SER A 68 -7.03 0.93 5.71
CA SER A 68 -7.85 2.13 5.84
C SER A 68 -7.25 3.10 6.87
N LYS A 69 -7.60 4.39 6.78
CA LYS A 69 -7.15 5.42 7.72
C LYS A 69 -7.39 5.08 9.20
N GLU A 70 -8.45 4.32 9.48
CA GLU A 70 -8.89 3.97 10.83
C GLU A 70 -7.98 2.95 11.50
N HIS A 71 -7.36 2.08 10.70
CA HIS A 71 -6.45 1.06 11.18
C HIS A 71 -5.00 1.58 11.19
N GLY A 72 -4.62 2.37 10.19
CA GLY A 72 -3.27 2.90 10.09
C GLY A 72 -2.23 1.85 9.67
N VAL A 73 -0.96 2.21 9.83
CA VAL A 73 0.20 1.41 9.41
C VAL A 73 0.57 0.39 10.50
N GLY A 74 1.06 -0.80 10.12
CA GLY A 74 1.58 -1.80 11.06
C GLY A 74 0.52 -2.58 11.85
N LYS A 75 -0.77 -2.46 11.49
CA LYS A 75 -1.83 -3.32 12.03
C LYS A 75 -1.89 -4.64 11.26
N GLY A 76 -2.41 -5.68 11.93
CA GLY A 76 -2.55 -7.02 11.36
C GLY A 76 -3.40 -7.05 10.09
N PHE A 77 -3.23 -8.15 9.32
CA PHE A 77 -3.80 -8.33 7.98
C PHE A 77 -5.34 -8.21 7.89
N ASP A 78 -6.04 -8.30 9.03
CA ASP A 78 -7.49 -8.08 9.12
C ASP A 78 -7.93 -6.67 8.69
N ALA A 79 -7.01 -5.70 8.70
CA ALA A 79 -7.22 -4.33 8.29
C ALA A 79 -6.89 -4.05 6.81
N VAL A 80 -6.37 -5.05 6.10
CA VAL A 80 -5.86 -4.90 4.73
C VAL A 80 -7.02 -4.91 3.74
N VAL A 81 -7.16 -3.80 3.00
CA VAL A 81 -8.19 -3.63 1.97
C VAL A 81 -7.69 -4.00 0.58
N ALA A 82 -6.38 -3.93 0.33
CA ALA A 82 -5.74 -4.41 -0.88
C ALA A 82 -4.31 -4.84 -0.57
N LYS A 83 -3.78 -5.78 -1.34
CA LYS A 83 -2.41 -6.27 -1.17
C LYS A 83 -1.78 -6.67 -2.49
N CYS A 84 -0.47 -6.70 -2.54
CA CYS A 84 0.29 -7.12 -3.70
C CYS A 84 1.48 -7.95 -3.23
N PRO A 85 1.44 -9.28 -3.37
CA PRO A 85 2.60 -10.14 -3.08
C PRO A 85 3.71 -9.76 -4.06
N SER A 86 4.70 -9.02 -3.60
CA SER A 86 5.75 -8.47 -4.45
C SER A 86 6.98 -8.11 -3.62
N THR A 87 8.15 -8.41 -4.16
CA THR A 87 9.45 -8.06 -3.58
C THR A 87 9.98 -6.72 -4.10
N ALA A 88 9.22 -6.04 -4.97
CA ALA A 88 9.62 -4.78 -5.56
C ALA A 88 9.91 -3.72 -4.50
N TRP A 89 10.90 -2.87 -4.76
CA TRP A 89 11.33 -1.90 -3.76
C TRP A 89 10.31 -0.79 -3.54
N TRP A 90 9.50 -0.51 -4.57
CA TRP A 90 8.45 0.48 -4.52
C TRP A 90 7.07 -0.12 -4.86
N PRO A 91 5.98 0.39 -4.26
CA PRO A 91 4.65 -0.18 -4.46
C PRO A 91 4.09 0.00 -5.86
N TRP A 92 4.56 1.00 -6.62
CA TRP A 92 4.15 1.23 -8.01
C TRP A 92 4.92 0.37 -9.02
N GLU A 93 6.01 -0.27 -8.60
CA GLU A 93 6.68 -1.32 -9.39
C GLU A 93 6.01 -2.68 -9.18
N ALA A 94 5.16 -2.80 -8.15
CA ALA A 94 4.45 -4.03 -7.84
C ALA A 94 3.25 -4.24 -8.77
N GLU A 95 3.20 -5.40 -9.41
CA GLU A 95 2.11 -5.85 -10.27
C GLU A 95 1.27 -6.93 -9.59
N GLY A 96 -0.02 -7.03 -9.93
CA GLY A 96 -0.88 -8.10 -9.40
C GLY A 96 -1.59 -7.78 -8.09
N TRP A 97 -2.00 -6.52 -7.90
CA TRP A 97 -2.79 -6.09 -6.74
C TRP A 97 -4.11 -6.87 -6.59
N LEU A 98 -4.25 -7.56 -5.46
CA LEU A 98 -5.44 -8.26 -5.00
C LEU A 98 -6.24 -7.39 -4.05
N VAL A 99 -7.56 -7.50 -4.07
CA VAL A 99 -8.43 -6.66 -3.23
C VAL A 99 -9.34 -7.47 -2.36
N CYS A 100 -9.48 -7.00 -1.12
CA CYS A 100 -10.35 -7.56 -0.13
C CYS A 100 -11.81 -7.34 -0.56
N GLY A 101 -12.46 -8.40 -1.02
CA GLY A 101 -13.86 -8.37 -1.44
C GLY A 101 -14.82 -8.19 -0.26
N LYS A 102 -16.13 -8.12 -0.57
CA LYS A 102 -17.21 -7.90 0.42
C LYS A 102 -17.20 -8.89 1.61
N TYR A 103 -16.60 -10.07 1.42
CA TYR A 103 -16.52 -11.14 2.43
C TYR A 103 -15.16 -11.26 3.11
N ARG A 104 -14.29 -10.23 2.99
CA ARG A 104 -12.90 -10.27 3.44
C ARG A 104 -12.04 -11.37 2.81
N SER A 105 -12.44 -11.84 1.64
CA SER A 105 -11.66 -12.74 0.80
C SER A 105 -10.96 -11.93 -0.29
N PHE A 106 -9.67 -12.16 -0.51
CA PHE A 106 -8.96 -11.61 -1.66
C PHE A 106 -9.30 -12.43 -2.91
N ALA A 107 -9.65 -11.73 -3.99
CA ALA A 107 -9.98 -12.29 -5.29
C ALA A 107 -9.29 -11.50 -6.41
#